data_AF-A0A523YN99-F1
#
_entry.id   AF-A0A523YN99-F1
#
_cell.length_a   1.000
_cell.length_b   1.000
_cell.length_c   1.000
_cell.angle_alpha   90.00
_cell.angle_beta   90.00
_cell.angle_gamma   90.00
#
_symmetry.space_group_name_H-M   'P 1'
#
loop_
_entity.id
_entity.type
_entity.pdbx_description
1 polymer ?
#
loop_
_entity_poly.entity_id
_entity_poly.type
_entity_poly.pdbx_seq_one_letter_code
_entity_poly.pdbx_strand_id
1 'polypeptide(L)'
;MPDELAIDSGALIFATLADVYLSSGMVDEAISILQDGLSRNPTYTLAKIILGRAYYMKGDIKEAIKILEGTYDDAKDSENTNLYLGHCYKKLGEIDKAMKYYETVHKINPENKEAKQEIEALKTEPVKAAEVKVEEVPEPVRVEEVKVGEPTQPMEAAEVKVEEPTQPMEAAEEKVEEPTEFEVPLESLKKPVN
;
A
#
# COMPACT_ATOMS: atom_id res chain seq x y z
N MET A 1 -13.24 3.94 28.55
CA MET A 1 -11.97 3.93 27.80
C MET A 1 -12.14 2.91 26.69
N PRO A 2 -12.35 3.31 25.43
CA PRO A 2 -12.52 2.35 24.36
C PRO A 2 -11.14 1.92 23.82
N ASP A 3 -10.90 0.61 23.86
CA ASP A 3 -10.18 -0.20 22.85
C ASP A 3 -8.91 0.34 22.15
N GLU A 4 -8.07 1.12 22.82
CA GLU A 4 -6.75 1.52 22.28
C GLU A 4 -5.70 0.39 22.38
N LEU A 5 -6.07 -0.79 22.87
CA LEU A 5 -5.20 -1.99 22.92
C LEU A 5 -5.67 -3.12 21.97
N ALA A 6 -6.79 -2.94 21.28
CA ALA A 6 -7.18 -3.75 20.13
C ALA A 6 -6.54 -3.24 18.84
N ILE A 7 -5.44 -2.49 18.96
CA ILE A 7 -4.57 -2.09 17.86
C ILE A 7 -4.01 -3.37 17.22
N ASP A 8 -4.66 -3.76 16.15
CA ASP A 8 -4.03 -4.26 14.93
C ASP A 8 -3.45 -5.67 14.92
N SER A 9 -3.87 -6.56 15.82
CA SER A 9 -3.54 -7.99 15.68
C SER A 9 -4.08 -8.57 14.37
N GLY A 10 -5.30 -8.20 13.96
CA GLY A 10 -5.87 -8.58 12.66
C GLY A 10 -5.10 -8.00 11.46
N ALA A 11 -4.54 -6.80 11.61
CA ALA A 11 -3.75 -6.17 10.56
C ALA A 11 -2.36 -6.80 10.37
N LEU A 12 -1.71 -7.21 11.46
CA LEU A 12 -0.45 -7.96 11.35
C LEU A 12 -0.67 -9.37 10.77
N ILE A 13 -1.83 -9.99 11.02
CA ILE A 13 -2.11 -11.34 10.54
C ILE A 13 -2.31 -11.37 9.02
N PHE A 14 -2.94 -10.35 8.40
CA PHE A 14 -3.18 -10.42 6.95
C PHE A 14 -1.90 -10.41 6.13
N ALA A 15 -0.85 -9.70 6.58
CA ALA A 15 0.43 -9.65 5.89
C ALA A 15 1.16 -10.99 5.95
N THR A 16 1.17 -11.63 7.13
CA THR A 16 1.77 -12.96 7.29
C THR A 16 0.97 -14.03 6.55
N LEU A 17 -0.37 -13.94 6.56
CA LEU A 17 -1.24 -14.81 5.79
C LEU A 17 -1.01 -14.66 4.28
N ALA A 18 -0.89 -13.43 3.78
CA ALA A 18 -0.59 -13.17 2.39
C ALA A 18 0.79 -13.73 1.97
N ASP A 19 1.79 -13.65 2.84
CA ASP A 19 3.11 -14.24 2.58
C ASP A 19 3.05 -15.78 2.45
N VAL A 20 2.20 -16.44 3.25
CA VAL A 20 1.91 -17.87 3.12
C VAL A 20 1.18 -18.17 1.81
N TYR A 21 0.21 -17.35 1.41
CA TYR A 21 -0.46 -17.49 0.12
C TYR A 21 0.52 -17.33 -1.06
N LEU A 22 1.43 -16.35 -1.01
CA LEU A 22 2.47 -16.17 -2.02
C LEU A 22 3.41 -17.38 -2.10
N SER A 23 3.81 -17.92 -0.95
CA SER A 23 4.64 -19.11 -0.88
C SER A 23 3.92 -20.37 -1.43
N SER A 24 2.59 -20.34 -1.42
CA SER A 24 1.74 -21.40 -1.98
C SER A 24 1.38 -21.16 -3.45
N GLY A 25 1.86 -20.06 -4.06
CA GLY A 25 1.56 -19.68 -5.45
C GLY A 25 0.18 -19.06 -5.66
N MET A 26 -0.59 -18.83 -4.60
CA MET A 26 -1.90 -18.18 -4.61
C MET A 26 -1.73 -16.65 -4.62
N VAL A 27 -1.24 -16.13 -5.75
CA VAL A 27 -0.83 -14.73 -5.88
C VAL A 27 -2.02 -13.78 -5.87
N ASP A 28 -3.11 -14.12 -6.57
CA ASP A 28 -4.30 -13.28 -6.67
C ASP A 28 -5.02 -13.13 -5.32
N GLU A 29 -5.13 -14.23 -4.56
CA GLU A 29 -5.69 -14.22 -3.22
C GLU A 29 -4.84 -13.40 -2.25
N ALA A 30 -3.51 -13.53 -2.34
CA ALA A 30 -2.59 -12.71 -1.55
C ALA A 30 -2.78 -11.21 -1.81
N ILE A 31 -2.90 -10.82 -3.09
CA ILE A 31 -3.16 -9.42 -3.48
C ILE A 31 -4.48 -8.93 -2.88
N SER A 32 -5.55 -9.72 -3.01
CA SER A 32 -6.87 -9.34 -2.48
C SER A 32 -6.84 -9.12 -0.97
N ILE A 33 -6.18 -10.01 -0.23
CA ILE A 33 -6.06 -9.91 1.24
C ILE A 33 -5.23 -8.69 1.64
N LEU A 34 -4.14 -8.43 0.93
CA LEU A 34 -3.28 -7.26 1.19
C LEU A 34 -3.99 -5.96 0.88
N GLN A 35 -4.77 -5.89 -0.20
CA GLN A 35 -5.55 -4.70 -0.54
C GLN A 35 -6.64 -4.41 0.50
N ASP A 36 -7.40 -5.43 0.93
CA ASP A 36 -8.39 -5.26 1.99
C ASP A 36 -7.73 -4.85 3.31
N GLY A 37 -6.61 -5.49 3.68
CA GLY A 37 -5.85 -5.14 4.88
C GLY A 37 -5.30 -3.72 4.85
N LEU A 38 -4.73 -3.30 3.72
CA LEU A 38 -4.20 -1.95 3.53
C LEU A 38 -5.30 -0.89 3.41
N SER A 39 -6.53 -1.25 3.02
CA SER A 39 -7.66 -0.31 3.06
C SER A 39 -8.00 0.12 4.50
N ARG A 40 -7.74 -0.76 5.48
CA ARG A 40 -7.97 -0.53 6.90
C ARG A 40 -6.74 0.07 7.59
N ASN A 41 -5.55 -0.37 7.21
CA ASN A 41 -4.28 0.20 7.67
C ASN A 41 -3.40 0.61 6.47
N PRO A 42 -3.60 1.83 5.92
CA PRO A 42 -2.86 2.31 4.75
C PRO A 42 -1.40 2.68 5.07
N THR A 43 -1.02 2.74 6.34
CA THR A 43 0.35 3.06 6.77
C THR A 43 1.22 1.83 6.97
N TYR A 44 0.69 0.62 6.79
CA TYR A 44 1.45 -0.59 7.07
C TYR A 44 2.50 -0.91 5.98
N THR A 45 3.73 -0.45 6.20
CA THR A 45 4.84 -0.55 5.24
C THR A 45 5.15 -1.99 4.85
N LEU A 46 5.19 -2.93 5.81
CA LEU A 46 5.50 -4.34 5.50
C LEU A 46 4.47 -4.95 4.55
N ALA A 47 3.17 -4.71 4.77
CA ALA A 47 2.13 -5.19 3.87
C ALA A 47 2.26 -4.62 2.46
N LYS A 48 2.63 -3.35 2.32
CA LYS A 48 2.90 -2.75 1.00
C LYS A 48 4.10 -3.40 0.30
N ILE A 49 5.17 -3.74 1.03
CA ILE A 49 6.32 -4.46 0.47
C ILE A 49 5.89 -5.84 -0.04
N ILE A 50 5.11 -6.59 0.75
CA ILE A 50 4.59 -7.89 0.35
C ILE A 50 3.64 -7.76 -0.84
N LEU A 51 2.85 -6.68 -0.91
CA LEU A 51 1.98 -6.40 -2.06
C LEU A 51 2.78 -6.11 -3.33
N GLY A 52 3.85 -5.32 -3.22
CA GLY A 52 4.79 -5.09 -4.33
C GLY A 52 5.41 -6.39 -4.85
N ARG A 53 5.84 -7.28 -3.94
CA ARG A 53 6.29 -8.63 -4.28
C ARG A 53 5.19 -9.45 -4.97
N ALA A 54 3.96 -9.39 -4.47
CA ALA A 54 2.83 -10.12 -5.05
C ALA A 54 2.57 -9.69 -6.50
N TYR A 55 2.55 -8.38 -6.78
CA TYR A 55 2.43 -7.87 -8.15
C TYR A 55 3.60 -8.26 -9.03
N TYR A 56 4.83 -8.27 -8.50
CA TYR A 56 6.00 -8.77 -9.23
C TYR A 56 5.82 -10.24 -9.63
N MET A 57 5.35 -11.09 -8.71
CA MET A 57 5.08 -12.51 -8.96
C MET A 57 3.95 -12.72 -9.98
N LYS A 58 2.93 -11.84 -9.96
CA LYS A 58 1.84 -11.83 -10.95
C LYS A 58 2.32 -11.41 -12.35
N GLY A 59 3.41 -10.64 -12.43
CA GLY A 59 3.95 -10.08 -13.67
C GLY A 59 3.52 -8.63 -13.93
N ASP A 60 2.76 -8.03 -13.02
CA ASP A 60 2.31 -6.65 -13.08
C ASP A 60 3.41 -5.69 -12.60
N ILE A 61 4.50 -5.62 -13.36
CA ILE A 61 5.75 -4.96 -12.94
C ILE A 61 5.56 -3.46 -12.66
N LYS A 62 4.70 -2.79 -13.43
CA LYS A 62 4.41 -1.35 -13.25
C LYS A 62 3.75 -1.07 -11.89
N GLU A 63 2.77 -1.87 -11.49
CA GLU A 63 2.10 -1.70 -10.19
C GLU A 63 3.03 -2.10 -9.03
N ALA A 64 3.86 -3.14 -9.21
CA ALA A 64 4.87 -3.50 -8.23
C ALA A 64 5.82 -2.32 -7.93
N ILE A 65 6.34 -1.65 -8.97
CA ILE A 65 7.21 -0.48 -8.81
C ILE A 65 6.47 0.65 -8.10
N LYS A 66 5.27 1.00 -8.55
CA LYS A 66 4.48 2.09 -7.97
C LYS A 66 4.27 1.91 -6.46
N ILE A 67 3.95 0.70 -6.03
CA ILE A 67 3.72 0.41 -4.61
C ILE A 67 5.03 0.44 -3.83
N LEU A 68 6.10 -0.17 -4.36
CA LEU A 68 7.40 -0.22 -3.69
C LEU A 68 8.05 1.17 -3.60
N GLU A 69 7.96 1.98 -4.64
CA GLU A 69 8.44 3.38 -4.64
C GLU A 69 7.62 4.24 -3.69
N GLY A 70 6.31 4.05 -3.63
CA GLY A 70 5.44 4.71 -2.65
C GLY A 70 5.72 4.32 -1.19
N THR A 71 6.53 3.29 -0.95
CA THR A 71 7.05 2.93 0.37
C THR A 71 8.51 3.27 0.59
N TYR A 72 9.18 3.82 -0.42
CA TYR A 72 10.64 3.93 -0.40
C TYR A 72 11.13 4.88 0.70
N ASP A 73 10.39 5.95 1.00
CA ASP A 73 10.77 6.87 2.09
C ASP A 73 10.82 6.18 3.46
N ASP A 74 9.87 5.28 3.73
CA ASP A 74 9.77 4.52 4.98
C ASP A 74 10.63 3.25 4.97
N ALA A 75 10.92 2.69 3.79
CA ALA A 75 11.55 1.39 3.60
C ALA A 75 12.85 1.44 2.79
N LYS A 76 13.51 2.61 2.71
CA LYS A 76 14.77 2.78 1.96
C LYS A 76 15.88 1.82 2.40
N ASP A 77 15.89 1.47 3.69
CA ASP A 77 16.86 0.56 4.29
C ASP A 77 16.34 -0.89 4.34
N SER A 78 15.15 -1.15 3.77
CA SER A 78 14.60 -2.48 3.67
C SER A 78 15.27 -3.25 2.53
N GLU A 79 15.89 -4.37 2.90
CA GLU A 79 16.50 -5.31 1.96
C GLU A 79 15.49 -5.75 0.89
N ASN A 80 14.30 -6.19 1.30
CA ASN A 80 13.26 -6.69 0.42
C ASN A 80 12.77 -5.62 -0.57
N THR A 81 12.58 -4.38 -0.12
CA THR A 81 12.11 -3.29 -0.99
C THR A 81 13.09 -3.02 -2.12
N ASN A 82 14.38 -2.88 -1.78
CA ASN A 82 15.43 -2.66 -2.78
C ASN A 82 15.58 -3.89 -3.70
N LEU A 83 15.49 -5.11 -3.16
CA LEU A 83 15.60 -6.33 -3.95
C LEU A 83 14.48 -6.44 -4.99
N TYR A 84 13.22 -6.24 -4.59
CA TYR A 84 12.08 -6.31 -5.52
C TYR A 84 12.05 -5.14 -6.50
N LEU A 85 12.46 -3.93 -6.12
CA LEU A 85 12.66 -2.83 -7.07
C LEU A 85 13.71 -3.19 -8.11
N GLY A 86 14.84 -3.77 -7.68
CA GLY A 86 15.87 -4.29 -8.57
C GLY A 86 15.33 -5.31 -9.57
N HIS A 87 14.58 -6.31 -9.10
CA HIS A 87 13.94 -7.30 -9.96
C HIS A 87 12.94 -6.69 -10.95
N CYS A 88 12.13 -5.72 -10.50
CA CYS A 88 11.17 -5.03 -11.35
C CYS A 88 11.87 -4.26 -12.47
N TYR A 89 12.89 -3.46 -12.12
CA TYR A 89 13.66 -2.69 -13.10
C TYR A 89 14.45 -3.58 -14.07
N LYS A 90 14.98 -4.71 -13.60
CA LYS A 90 15.60 -5.73 -14.46
C LYS A 90 14.60 -6.27 -15.49
N LYS A 91 13.36 -6.59 -15.08
CA LYS A 91 12.31 -7.04 -16.01
C LYS A 91 11.87 -5.97 -17.00
N LEU A 92 11.94 -4.69 -16.64
CA LEU A 92 11.69 -3.58 -17.56
C LEU A 92 12.84 -3.31 -18.52
N GLY A 93 14.01 -3.97 -18.35
CA GLY A 93 15.22 -3.71 -19.14
C GLY A 93 16.01 -2.48 -18.67
N GLU A 94 15.61 -1.86 -17.57
CA GLU A 94 16.29 -0.73 -16.94
C GLU A 94 17.45 -1.21 -16.07
N ILE A 95 18.48 -1.78 -16.72
CA ILE A 95 19.57 -2.49 -16.06
C ILE A 95 20.37 -1.56 -15.12
N ASP A 96 20.60 -0.31 -15.52
CA ASP A 96 21.32 0.66 -14.68
C ASP A 96 20.60 0.94 -13.36
N LYS A 97 19.26 1.01 -13.38
CA LYS A 97 18.45 1.18 -12.17
C LYS A 97 18.47 -0.10 -11.34
N ALA A 98 18.29 -1.26 -11.98
CA ALA A 98 18.34 -2.55 -11.30
C ALA A 98 19.66 -2.74 -10.53
N MET A 99 20.78 -2.44 -11.18
CA MET A 99 22.12 -2.49 -10.57
C MET A 99 22.23 -1.62 -9.33
N LYS A 100 21.74 -0.37 -9.38
CA LYS A 100 21.77 0.53 -8.21
C LYS A 100 21.01 -0.05 -7.01
N TYR A 101 19.82 -0.62 -7.25
CA TYR A 101 19.04 -1.20 -6.16
C TYR A 101 19.69 -2.45 -5.59
N TYR A 102 20.24 -3.34 -6.43
CA TYR A 102 20.97 -4.50 -5.92
C TYR A 102 22.26 -4.13 -5.19
N GLU A 103 22.98 -3.10 -5.64
CA GLU A 103 24.14 -2.57 -4.90
C GLU A 103 23.74 -2.02 -3.54
N THR A 104 22.57 -1.36 -3.43
CA THR A 104 22.03 -0.93 -2.15
C THR A 104 21.70 -2.13 -1.26
N VAL A 105 21.09 -3.18 -1.79
CA VAL A 105 20.90 -4.45 -1.05
C VAL A 105 22.24 -5.00 -0.56
N HIS A 106 23.27 -5.02 -1.41
CA HIS A 106 24.60 -5.49 -1.06
C HIS A 106 25.28 -4.62 0.01
N LYS A 107 25.00 -3.31 0.05
CA LYS A 107 25.47 -2.42 1.12
C LYS A 107 24.76 -2.66 2.45
N ILE A 108 23.46 -2.91 2.42
CA ILE A 108 22.64 -3.18 3.61
C ILE A 108 23.01 -4.55 4.19
N ASN A 109 23.01 -5.58 3.33
CA ASN A 109 23.37 -6.93 3.68
C ASN A 109 24.37 -7.51 2.67
N PRO A 110 25.67 -7.43 2.98
CA PRO A 110 26.71 -8.01 2.14
C PRO A 110 26.64 -9.54 2.04
N GLU A 111 25.84 -10.25 2.84
CA GLU A 111 25.68 -11.70 2.77
C GLU A 111 24.45 -12.16 1.97
N ASN A 112 23.60 -11.23 1.52
CA ASN A 112 22.47 -11.56 0.68
C ASN A 112 22.98 -12.20 -0.64
N LYS A 113 22.69 -13.50 -0.80
CA LYS A 113 23.14 -14.30 -1.94
C LYS A 113 22.43 -13.90 -3.23
N GLU A 114 21.15 -13.57 -3.13
CA GLU A 114 20.31 -13.22 -4.27
C GLU A 114 20.81 -11.94 -4.94
N ALA A 115 21.05 -10.88 -4.16
CA ALA A 115 21.63 -9.63 -4.67
C ALA A 115 23.01 -9.83 -5.30
N LYS A 116 23.87 -10.67 -4.72
CA LYS A 116 25.18 -10.99 -5.32
C LYS A 116 25.04 -11.68 -6.67
N GLN A 117 24.17 -12.69 -6.73
CA GLN A 117 23.90 -13.43 -7.96
C GLN A 117 23.34 -12.53 -9.04
N GLU A 118 22.40 -11.65 -8.69
CA GLU A 118 21.79 -10.69 -9.59
C GLU A 118 22.81 -9.66 -10.13
N ILE A 119 23.68 -9.11 -9.27
CA ILE A 119 24.78 -8.21 -9.68
C ILE A 119 25.75 -8.92 -10.63
N GLU A 120 26.12 -10.16 -10.33
CA GLU A 120 27.04 -10.94 -11.18
C GLU A 120 26.40 -11.28 -12.53
N ALA A 121 25.12 -11.68 -12.54
CA ALA A 121 24.36 -11.95 -13.75
C ALA A 121 24.30 -10.71 -14.65
N LEU A 122 23.95 -9.54 -14.09
CA LEU A 122 23.87 -8.29 -14.84
C LEU A 122 25.23 -7.80 -15.38
N LYS A 123 26.34 -8.16 -14.74
CA LYS A 123 27.71 -7.85 -15.23
C LYS A 123 28.19 -8.80 -16.32
N THR A 124 27.70 -10.03 -16.33
CA THR A 124 28.18 -11.11 -17.21
C THR A 124 27.33 -11.26 -18.48
N GLU A 125 26.07 -10.84 -18.45
CA GLU A 125 25.25 -10.79 -19.65
C GLU A 125 25.49 -9.49 -20.45
N PRO A 126 26.01 -9.54 -21.68
CA PRO A 126 25.87 -8.43 -22.60
C PRO A 126 24.41 -8.37 -23.01
N VAL A 127 23.63 -7.55 -22.31
CA VAL A 127 22.17 -7.50 -22.42
C VAL A 127 21.78 -7.08 -23.83
N LYS A 128 21.35 -8.06 -24.62
CA LYS A 128 20.59 -7.81 -25.85
C LYS A 128 19.29 -7.16 -25.37
N ALA A 129 19.13 -5.88 -25.65
CA ALA A 129 17.92 -5.12 -25.39
C ALA A 129 16.72 -5.94 -25.89
N ALA A 130 16.01 -6.59 -24.96
CA ALA A 130 14.71 -7.13 -25.25
C ALA A 130 13.82 -5.91 -25.37
N GLU A 131 13.48 -5.56 -26.60
CA GLU A 131 12.51 -4.52 -26.95
C GLU A 131 11.16 -4.89 -26.32
N VAL A 132 10.98 -4.52 -25.05
CA VAL A 132 9.66 -4.48 -24.45
C VAL A 132 9.03 -3.21 -25.00
N LYS A 133 8.04 -3.41 -25.88
CA LYS A 133 7.23 -2.35 -26.48
C LYS A 133 6.53 -1.60 -25.33
N VAL A 134 7.13 -0.51 -24.88
CA VAL A 134 6.57 0.39 -23.88
C VAL A 134 5.38 1.09 -24.54
N GLU A 135 4.16 0.60 -24.29
CA GLU A 135 3.00 1.47 -24.36
C GLU A 135 3.20 2.57 -23.31
N GLU A 136 3.22 3.80 -23.83
CA GLU A 136 3.57 5.06 -23.18
C GLU A 136 3.11 5.13 -21.73
N VAL A 137 4.08 5.21 -20.83
CA VAL A 137 3.88 5.74 -19.49
C VAL A 137 3.79 7.27 -19.66
N PRO A 138 2.68 7.94 -19.28
CA PRO A 138 2.66 9.39 -19.29
C PRO A 138 3.68 9.94 -18.26
N GLU A 139 4.36 10.99 -18.72
CA GLU A 139 5.52 11.71 -18.19
C GLU A 139 5.54 12.05 -16.68
N PRO A 140 6.74 12.31 -16.11
CA PRO A 140 6.98 12.28 -14.66
C PRO A 140 6.33 13.45 -13.90
N VAL A 141 5.75 13.13 -12.75
CA VAL A 141 5.29 14.12 -11.77
C VAL A 141 6.51 14.90 -11.27
N ARG A 142 6.61 16.15 -11.73
CA ARG A 142 7.56 17.16 -11.27
C ARG A 142 7.34 17.38 -9.78
N VAL A 143 8.30 16.95 -8.96
CA VAL A 143 8.42 17.41 -7.57
C VAL A 143 8.71 18.91 -7.61
N GLU A 144 7.69 19.72 -7.29
CA GLU A 144 7.91 21.14 -7.02
C GLU A 144 8.66 21.28 -5.70
N GLU A 145 9.83 21.90 -5.77
CA GLU A 145 10.65 22.31 -4.64
C GLU A 145 9.84 23.21 -3.70
N VAL A 146 9.47 22.69 -2.53
CA VAL A 146 8.98 23.51 -1.42
C VAL A 146 10.16 24.29 -0.86
N LYS A 147 10.34 25.51 -1.37
CA LYS A 147 11.35 26.45 -0.89
C LYS A 147 10.84 27.10 0.39
N VAL A 148 11.47 26.71 1.50
CA VAL A 148 11.32 27.31 2.83
C VAL A 148 11.71 28.79 2.76
N GLY A 149 10.83 29.67 3.25
CA GLY A 149 11.11 31.09 3.50
C GLY A 149 10.27 31.57 4.68
N GLU A 150 10.91 31.77 5.83
CA GLU A 150 10.33 32.44 7.01
C GLU A 150 10.27 33.99 6.83
N PRO A 151 9.92 34.80 7.84
CA PRO A 151 8.55 35.21 8.18
C PRO A 151 8.39 36.75 8.18
N THR A 152 7.24 37.31 7.81
CA THR A 152 6.94 38.74 8.11
C THR A 152 5.44 39.00 8.33
N GLN A 153 5.10 39.42 9.55
CA GLN A 153 3.95 40.29 9.88
C GLN A 153 4.52 41.71 10.19
N PRO A 154 3.75 42.80 10.42
CA PRO A 154 2.30 42.92 10.65
C PRO A 154 1.59 44.16 10.01
N MET A 155 0.29 44.31 10.34
CA MET A 155 -0.60 45.49 10.20
C MET A 155 -1.23 45.67 8.79
N GLU A 156 -2.51 46.01 8.63
CA GLU A 156 -3.31 47.02 9.34
C GLU A 156 -4.83 46.73 9.24
N ALA A 157 -5.57 47.30 10.18
CA ALA A 157 -7.01 47.12 10.39
C ALA A 157 -7.89 47.79 9.33
N ALA A 158 -9.00 47.14 8.98
CA ALA A 158 -10.19 47.81 8.48
C ALA A 158 -11.44 46.99 8.90
N GLU A 159 -12.19 47.56 9.83
CA GLU A 159 -13.52 47.10 10.25
C GLU A 159 -14.52 47.23 9.11
N VAL A 160 -15.28 46.18 8.79
CA VAL A 160 -16.66 46.33 8.26
C VAL A 160 -17.54 45.17 8.75
N LYS A 161 -18.31 45.50 9.78
CA LYS A 161 -19.75 45.26 9.98
C LYS A 161 -20.31 43.84 9.81
N VAL A 162 -20.65 43.28 10.98
CA VAL A 162 -21.56 42.14 11.23
C VAL A 162 -22.96 42.46 10.71
N GLU A 163 -23.48 41.64 9.80
CA GLU A 163 -24.91 41.42 9.60
C GLU A 163 -25.16 39.92 9.35
N GLU A 164 -25.58 39.23 10.40
CA GLU A 164 -26.50 38.09 10.35
C GLU A 164 -27.76 38.54 11.12
N PRO A 165 -28.91 37.86 11.05
CA PRO A 165 -29.32 36.78 10.14
C PRO A 165 -30.70 37.05 9.53
N THR A 166 -31.15 36.26 8.54
CA THR A 166 -32.57 35.86 8.37
C THR A 166 -32.76 35.05 7.08
N GLN A 167 -32.89 33.73 7.21
CA GLN A 167 -34.03 33.01 6.66
C GLN A 167 -34.09 31.59 7.25
N PRO A 168 -35.27 31.12 7.71
CA PRO A 168 -35.44 29.82 8.32
C PRO A 168 -35.56 28.74 7.23
N MET A 169 -34.72 27.71 7.29
CA MET A 169 -34.95 26.49 6.50
C MET A 169 -36.03 25.66 7.20
N GLU A 170 -37.08 25.37 6.41
CA GLU A 170 -38.21 24.53 6.74
C GLU A 170 -37.79 23.12 7.18
N ALA A 171 -38.59 22.62 8.13
CA ALA A 171 -38.63 21.25 8.57
C ALA A 171 -39.09 20.31 7.45
N ALA A 172 -38.36 19.21 7.28
CA ALA A 172 -38.91 17.96 6.76
C ALA A 172 -38.65 16.89 7.82
N GLU A 173 -39.64 16.70 8.69
CA GLU A 173 -39.82 15.47 9.45
C GLU A 173 -40.22 14.37 8.46
N GLU A 174 -39.39 13.35 8.29
CA GLU A 174 -39.85 12.07 7.77
C GLU A 174 -39.59 10.98 8.81
N LYS A 175 -40.66 10.25 9.09
CA LYS A 175 -40.91 9.41 10.25
C LYS A 175 -39.87 8.32 10.47
N VAL A 176 -39.50 8.21 11.74
CA VAL A 176 -38.99 7.00 12.38
C VAL A 176 -40.13 5.97 12.46
N GLU A 177 -39.98 4.84 11.77
CA GLU A 177 -40.66 3.59 12.13
C GLU A 177 -39.58 2.53 12.41
N GLU A 178 -39.35 2.25 13.69
CA GLU A 178 -38.77 1.00 14.19
C GLU A 178 -39.92 0.13 14.75
N PRO A 179 -39.68 -1.13 15.14
CA PRO A 179 -39.34 -2.28 14.30
C PRO A 179 -40.39 -3.39 14.49
N THR A 180 -40.85 -4.03 13.41
CA THR A 180 -41.74 -5.20 13.54
C THR A 180 -40.96 -6.43 14.01
N GLU A 181 -41.33 -6.90 15.20
CA GLU A 181 -40.96 -8.16 15.83
C GLU A 181 -40.97 -9.33 14.82
N PHE A 182 -39.82 -9.96 14.61
CA PHE A 182 -39.74 -11.25 13.96
C PHE A 182 -39.73 -12.32 15.05
N GLU A 183 -40.92 -12.84 15.38
CA GLU A 183 -41.09 -13.97 16.27
C GLU A 183 -40.31 -15.18 15.73
N VAL A 184 -39.41 -15.70 16.56
CA VAL A 184 -38.73 -16.98 16.35
C VAL A 184 -39.66 -18.08 16.89
N PRO A 185 -40.16 -19.03 16.06
CA PRO A 185 -40.93 -20.14 16.60
C PRO A 185 -39.99 -21.15 17.28
N LEU A 186 -40.01 -21.12 18.61
CA LEU A 186 -39.52 -22.18 19.51
C LEU A 186 -40.46 -23.38 19.46
N GLU A 187 -40.22 -24.37 18.60
CA GLU A 187 -40.89 -25.66 18.75
C GLU A 187 -40.06 -26.79 18.11
N SER A 188 -39.27 -27.50 18.93
CA SER A 188 -39.12 -28.96 18.91
C SER A 188 -38.01 -29.43 19.85
N LEU A 189 -38.25 -29.24 21.14
CA LEU A 189 -37.71 -30.07 22.20
C LEU A 189 -38.39 -31.44 22.12
N LYS A 190 -37.73 -32.43 21.49
CA LYS A 190 -37.99 -33.85 21.74
C LYS A 190 -36.67 -34.59 21.95
N LYS A 191 -36.22 -34.60 23.20
CA LYS A 191 -35.52 -35.76 23.75
C LYS A 191 -36.57 -36.71 24.33
N PRO A 192 -36.57 -38.00 23.99
CA PRO A 192 -37.08 -39.01 24.89
C PRO A 192 -35.92 -39.59 25.70
N VAL A 193 -36.14 -39.60 27.01
CA VAL A 193 -35.49 -40.47 27.98
C VAL A 193 -35.83 -41.92 27.62
N ASN A 194 -34.81 -42.73 27.34
CA ASN A 194 -34.64 -44.08 27.88
C ASN A 194 -33.21 -44.57 27.61
#